data_AF-A0A353G786-F1
#
_entry.id   AF-A0A353G786-F1
#
_cell.length_a   1.000
_cell.length_b   1.000
_cell.length_c   1.000
_cell.angle_alpha   90.00
_cell.angle_beta   90.00
_cell.angle_gamma   90.00
#
_symmetry.space_group_name_H-M   'P 1'
#
loop_
_entity.id
_entity.type
_entity.pdbx_description
1 polymer ?
#
loop_
_entity_poly.entity_id
_entity_poly.type
_entity_poly.pdbx_seq_one_letter_code
_entity_poly.pdbx_strand_id
1 'polypeptide(L)'
;MTPEKEKLLIQINEDFEGYHRDVNAGLRIKRMPTIAGFRLRDLDLYAEFLDSGPAEQAEFMAGVHPDEIDFYEKLLMARIDFEIAEEKSGSITEDRVARNPDRYRWKPEE
;
A
#
# COMPACT_ATOMS: atom_id res chain seq x y z
N MET A 1 -25.38 -21.34 10.68
CA MET A 1 -25.06 -20.50 9.51
C MET A 1 -25.44 -21.30 8.27
N THR A 2 -26.09 -20.71 7.26
CA THR A 2 -26.51 -21.48 6.07
C THR A 2 -25.37 -21.49 5.03
N PRO A 3 -25.22 -22.55 4.21
CA PRO A 3 -24.18 -22.62 3.17
C PRO A 3 -24.21 -21.44 2.19
N GLU A 4 -25.40 -20.90 1.90
CA GLU A 4 -25.55 -19.70 1.06
C GLU A 4 -25.03 -18.44 1.73
N LYS A 5 -25.25 -18.28 3.05
CA LYS A 5 -24.70 -17.16 3.82
C LYS A 5 -23.18 -17.23 3.92
N GLU A 6 -22.62 -18.43 4.03
CA GLU A 6 -21.17 -18.65 4.04
C GLU A 6 -20.53 -18.28 2.69
N LYS A 7 -21.11 -18.74 1.57
CA LYS A 7 -20.66 -18.35 0.23
C LYS A 7 -20.73 -16.84 0.00
N LEU A 8 -21.83 -16.20 0.43
CA LEU A 8 -22.00 -14.76 0.28
C LEU A 8 -20.94 -13.97 1.06
N LEU A 9 -20.59 -14.39 2.28
CA LEU A 9 -19.55 -13.71 3.05
C LEU A 9 -18.15 -13.90 2.46
N ILE A 10 -17.85 -15.07 1.89
CA ILE A 10 -16.60 -15.29 1.18
C ILE A 10 -16.51 -14.30 0.00
N GLN A 11 -17.56 -14.22 -0.81
CA GLN A 11 -17.59 -13.32 -1.96
C GLN A 11 -17.46 -11.84 -1.55
N ILE A 12 -18.17 -11.40 -0.51
CA ILE A 12 -18.05 -10.03 0.02
C ILE A 12 -16.62 -9.74 0.46
N ASN A 13 -15.95 -10.69 1.12
CA ASN A 13 -14.57 -10.53 1.56
C ASN A 13 -13.61 -10.46 0.37
N GLU A 14 -13.79 -11.32 -0.64
CA GLU A 14 -12.96 -11.31 -1.86
C GLU A 14 -13.11 -9.99 -2.63
N ASP A 15 -14.35 -9.51 -2.82
CA ASP A 15 -14.63 -8.24 -3.48
C ASP A 15 -14.02 -7.05 -2.72
N PHE A 16 -14.10 -7.08 -1.38
CA PHE A 16 -13.50 -6.07 -0.52
C PHE A 16 -11.97 -6.07 -0.61
N GLU A 17 -11.33 -7.24 -0.56
CA GLU A 17 -9.88 -7.37 -0.72
C GLU A 17 -9.40 -6.93 -2.12
N GLY A 18 -10.17 -7.27 -3.16
CA GLY A 18 -9.92 -6.83 -4.53
C GLY A 18 -9.94 -5.30 -4.65
N TYR A 19 -11.01 -4.68 -4.17
CA TYR A 19 -11.14 -3.22 -4.16
C TYR A 19 -9.98 -2.53 -3.42
N HIS A 20 -9.61 -3.04 -2.24
CA HIS A 20 -8.47 -2.50 -1.49
C HIS A 20 -7.15 -2.64 -2.23
N ARG A 21 -6.94 -3.75 -2.94
CA ARG A 21 -5.73 -3.96 -3.76
C ARG A 21 -5.66 -2.94 -4.89
N ASP A 22 -6.76 -2.72 -5.60
CA ASP A 22 -6.81 -1.80 -6.72
C ASP A 22 -6.58 -0.35 -6.28
N VAL A 23 -7.20 0.06 -5.17
CA VAL A 23 -6.98 1.38 -4.57
C VAL A 23 -5.51 1.57 -4.15
N ASN A 24 -4.93 0.60 -3.46
CA ASN A 24 -3.54 0.68 -3.01
C ASN A 24 -2.57 0.74 -4.20
N ALA A 25 -2.81 -0.05 -5.24
CA ALA A 25 -2.01 -0.07 -6.45
C ALA A 25 -2.11 1.25 -7.23
N GLY A 26 -3.33 1.79 -7.40
CA GLY A 26 -3.57 3.06 -8.09
C GLY A 26 -2.88 4.24 -7.42
N LEU A 27 -2.89 4.28 -6.08
CA LEU A 27 -2.21 5.31 -5.30
C LEU A 27 -0.71 5.01 -5.05
N ARG A 28 -0.23 3.84 -5.51
CA ARG A 28 1.13 3.32 -5.27
C ARG A 28 1.50 3.39 -3.79
N ILE A 29 0.61 2.95 -2.92
CA ILE A 29 0.81 2.86 -1.47
C ILE A 29 0.78 1.40 -1.04
N LYS A 30 1.46 1.09 0.07
CA LYS A 30 1.51 -0.29 0.57
C LYS A 30 0.18 -0.73 1.15
N ARG A 31 -0.50 0.19 1.86
CA ARG A 31 -1.81 -0.04 2.44
C ARG A 31 -2.51 1.28 2.76
N MET A 32 -3.77 1.41 2.35
CA MET A 32 -4.62 2.54 2.71
C MET A 32 -4.81 2.64 4.24
N PRO A 33 -4.51 3.80 4.86
CA PRO A 33 -4.87 4.04 6.26
C PRO A 33 -6.39 4.25 6.41
N THR A 34 -7.05 3.37 7.15
CA THR A 34 -8.50 3.45 7.43
C THR A 34 -8.76 4.02 8.83
N ILE A 35 -8.26 5.23 9.08
CA ILE A 35 -8.42 5.97 10.35
C ILE A 35 -9.33 7.18 10.18
N ALA A 36 -9.55 7.95 11.25
CA ALA A 36 -10.25 9.24 11.18
C ALA A 36 -9.60 10.15 10.12
N GLY A 37 -10.43 10.79 9.29
CA GLY A 37 -9.99 11.55 8.11
C GLY A 37 -10.09 10.79 6.79
N PHE A 38 -10.12 9.45 6.80
CA PHE A 38 -10.32 8.65 5.59
C PHE A 38 -11.73 8.79 5.02
N ARG A 39 -11.83 9.06 3.72
CA ARG A 39 -13.07 9.16 2.95
C ARG A 39 -12.88 8.54 1.57
N LEU A 40 -13.71 7.54 1.25
CA LEU A 40 -13.71 6.87 -0.06
C LEU A 40 -13.94 7.79 -1.26
N ARG A 41 -14.63 8.92 -1.05
CA ARG A 41 -14.91 9.88 -2.12
C ARG A 41 -13.73 10.80 -2.45
N ASP A 42 -12.71 10.84 -1.59
CA ASP A 42 -11.58 11.76 -1.70
C ASP A 42 -10.33 11.05 -2.28
N LEU A 43 -10.51 9.89 -2.94
CA LEU A 43 -9.39 9.12 -3.52
C LEU A 43 -8.58 9.93 -4.55
N ASP A 44 -9.24 10.73 -5.38
CA ASP A 44 -8.57 11.59 -6.37
C ASP A 44 -7.72 12.66 -5.67
N LEU A 45 -8.23 13.24 -4.57
CA LEU A 45 -7.47 14.19 -3.74
C LEU A 45 -6.24 13.53 -3.11
N TYR A 46 -6.37 12.29 -2.66
CA TYR A 46 -5.24 11.54 -2.12
C TYR A 46 -4.17 11.27 -3.18
N ALA A 47 -4.59 10.97 -4.42
CA ALA A 47 -3.67 10.82 -5.54
C ALA A 47 -2.93 12.12 -5.85
N GLU A 48 -3.66 13.23 -5.99
CA GLU A 48 -3.09 14.57 -6.23
C GLU A 48 -2.08 14.95 -5.14
N PHE A 49 -2.43 14.73 -3.87
CA PHE A 49 -1.52 15.00 -2.75
C PHE A 49 -0.26 14.12 -2.79
N LEU A 50 -0.41 12.81 -3.03
CA LEU A 50 0.72 11.88 -3.07
C LEU A 50 1.66 12.13 -4.25
N ASP A 51 1.15 12.62 -5.37
CA ASP A 51 1.95 12.93 -6.56
C ASP A 51 2.48 14.38 -6.56
N SER A 52 2.02 15.23 -5.63
CA SER A 52 2.52 16.60 -5.45
C SER A 52 3.92 16.66 -4.83
N GLY A 53 4.64 17.76 -5.07
CA GLY A 53 5.99 17.96 -4.55
C GLY A 53 6.03 18.30 -3.05
N PRO A 54 7.17 18.16 -2.36
CA PRO A 54 7.26 18.41 -0.91
C PRO A 54 6.80 19.81 -0.47
N ALA A 55 6.99 20.83 -1.32
CA ALA A 55 6.53 22.19 -1.03
C ALA A 55 5.00 22.31 -1.09
N GLU A 56 4.37 21.69 -2.08
CA GLU A 56 2.92 21.67 -2.27
C GLU A 56 2.25 20.83 -1.17
N GLN A 57 2.86 19.71 -0.79
CA GLN A 57 2.42 18.90 0.35
C GLN A 57 2.46 19.70 1.65
N ALA A 58 3.53 20.47 1.89
CA ALA A 58 3.64 21.30 3.09
C ALA A 58 2.58 22.41 3.12
N GLU A 59 2.28 23.03 1.98
CA GLU A 59 1.21 24.03 1.85
C GLU A 59 -0.16 23.40 2.09
N PHE A 60 -0.42 22.23 1.49
CA PHE A 60 -1.65 21.47 1.71
C PHE A 60 -1.85 21.13 3.19
N MET A 61 -0.81 20.60 3.84
CA MET A 61 -0.83 20.24 5.25
C MET A 61 -1.02 21.44 6.19
N ALA A 62 -0.65 22.65 5.77
CA ALA A 62 -0.91 23.86 6.53
C ALA A 62 -2.39 24.30 6.52
N GLY A 63 -3.14 23.91 5.47
CA GLY A 63 -4.56 24.23 5.31
C GLY A 63 -5.53 23.12 5.76
N VAL A 64 -5.03 21.91 6.03
CA VAL A 64 -5.85 20.75 6.39
C VAL A 64 -6.41 20.86 7.81
N HIS A 65 -7.58 20.26 8.06
CA HIS A 65 -8.14 20.24 9.40
C HIS A 65 -7.25 19.43 10.36
N PRO A 66 -7.04 19.85 11.62
CA PRO A 66 -6.18 19.13 12.56
C PRO A 66 -6.51 17.65 12.73
N ASP A 67 -7.80 17.28 12.68
CA ASP A 67 -8.26 15.89 12.80
C ASP A 67 -7.89 15.02 11.59
N GLU A 68 -7.50 15.62 10.46
CA GLU A 68 -7.13 14.93 9.22
C GLU A 68 -5.60 14.83 9.05
N ILE A 69 -4.81 15.53 9.87
CA ILE A 69 -3.34 15.54 9.77
C ILE A 69 -2.76 14.13 9.91
N ASP A 70 -3.17 13.38 10.94
CA ASP A 70 -2.68 12.00 11.18
C ASP A 70 -3.01 11.06 10.01
N PHE A 71 -4.12 11.31 9.29
CA PHE A 71 -4.46 10.56 8.09
C PHE A 71 -3.45 10.81 6.96
N TYR A 72 -3.19 12.08 6.63
CA TYR A 72 -2.26 12.42 5.56
C TYR A 72 -0.80 12.03 5.89
N GLU A 73 -0.38 12.12 7.15
CA GLU A 73 0.92 11.63 7.60
C GLU A 73 1.05 10.11 7.41
N LYS A 74 0.01 9.34 7.78
CA LYS A 74 0.00 7.89 7.54
C LYS A 74 -0.09 7.53 6.06
N LEU A 75 -0.75 8.35 5.26
CA LEU A 75 -0.80 8.17 3.82
C LEU A 75 0.58 8.33 3.18
N LEU A 76 1.35 9.37 3.58
CA LEU A 76 2.75 9.54 3.17
C LEU A 76 3.63 8.38 3.62
N MET A 77 3.50 7.94 4.88
CA MET A 77 4.23 6.77 5.37
C MET A 77 3.92 5.53 4.54
N ALA A 78 2.66 5.31 4.16
CA ALA A 78 2.25 4.19 3.33
C ALA A 78 2.83 4.23 1.91
N ARG A 79 3.03 5.44 1.35
CA ARG A 79 3.73 5.66 0.06
C ARG A 79 5.22 5.35 0.17
N ILE A 80 5.88 5.87 1.21
CA ILE A 80 7.30 5.58 1.47
C ILE A 80 7.53 4.07 1.61
N ASP A 81 6.65 3.40 2.36
CA ASP A 81 6.69 1.95 2.58
C ASP A 81 6.56 1.15 1.27
N PHE A 82 5.75 1.65 0.32
CA PHE A 82 5.63 1.08 -1.02
C PHE A 82 6.89 1.29 -1.84
N GLU A 83 7.42 2.51 -1.86
CA GLU A 83 8.63 2.84 -2.61
C GLU A 83 9.83 2.04 -2.12
N ILE A 84 9.98 1.85 -0.80
CA ILE A 84 11.00 0.98 -0.22
C ILE A 84 10.80 -0.48 -0.65
N ALA A 85 9.55 -0.96 -0.71
CA ALA A 85 9.26 -2.33 -1.14
C ALA A 85 9.58 -2.54 -2.62
N GLU A 86 9.27 -1.57 -3.48
CA GLU A 86 9.61 -1.58 -4.91
C GLU A 86 11.11 -1.44 -5.15
N GLU A 87 11.81 -0.60 -4.38
CA GLU A 87 13.27 -0.50 -4.44
C GLU A 87 13.93 -1.82 -4.04
N LYS A 88 13.40 -2.49 -3.01
CA LYS A 88 13.87 -3.82 -2.57
C LYS A 88 13.53 -4.93 -3.57
N SER A 89 12.39 -4.84 -4.28
CA SER A 89 12.03 -5.80 -5.34
C SER A 89 12.92 -5.64 -6.58
N GLY A 90 13.55 -4.48 -6.75
CA GLY A 90 14.47 -4.15 -7.84
C GLY A 90 15.84 -4.87 -7.88
N SER A 91 16.25 -5.68 -6.90
CA SER A 91 17.47 -6.53 -7.09
C SER A 91 17.58 -7.81 -6.25
N ILE A 92 17.05 -8.90 -6.81
CA ILE A 92 17.81 -10.16 -6.84
C ILE A 92 18.06 -10.47 -8.32
N THR A 93 19.04 -9.79 -8.91
CA THR A 93 19.59 -10.21 -10.20
C THR A 93 20.35 -11.53 -10.02
N GLU A 94 20.41 -12.34 -11.08
CA GLU A 94 21.20 -13.59 -11.12
C GLU A 94 22.65 -13.38 -10.65
N ASP A 95 23.19 -12.17 -10.82
CA ASP A 95 24.49 -11.72 -10.33
C ASP A 95 24.65 -11.80 -8.79
N ARG A 96 23.58 -11.52 -8.03
CA ARG A 96 23.59 -11.57 -6.56
C ARG A 96 23.46 -13.01 -6.02
N VAL A 97 22.73 -13.86 -6.75
CA VAL A 97 22.66 -15.32 -6.52
C VAL A 97 24.01 -15.97 -6.80
N ALA A 98 24.69 -15.55 -7.87
CA ALA A 98 26.02 -16.02 -8.21
C ALA A 98 27.11 -15.63 -7.17
N ARG A 99 26.97 -14.47 -6.50
CA ARG A 99 27.92 -14.00 -5.48
C ARG A 99 27.71 -14.60 -4.08
N ASN A 100 26.51 -15.08 -3.74
CA ASN A 100 26.23 -15.73 -2.46
C ASN A 100 25.55 -17.10 -2.66
N PRO A 101 26.23 -18.05 -3.32
CA PRO A 101 25.65 -19.34 -3.66
C PRO A 101 25.30 -20.18 -2.42
N ASP A 102 25.99 -19.96 -1.31
CA ASP A 102 25.80 -20.73 -0.06
C ASP A 102 24.50 -20.37 0.67
N ARG A 103 23.96 -19.16 0.45
CA ARG A 103 22.75 -18.68 1.15
C ARG A 103 21.45 -19.13 0.47
N TYR A 104 21.53 -19.52 -0.80
CA TYR A 104 20.38 -19.88 -1.64
C TYR A 104 20.48 -21.29 -2.24
N ARG A 105 21.48 -22.08 -1.84
CA ARG A 105 21.55 -23.51 -2.14
C ARG A 105 20.48 -24.25 -1.35
N TRP A 106 19.27 -24.29 -1.90
CA TRP A 106 18.32 -25.33 -1.52
C TRP A 106 18.87 -26.67 -2.02
N LYS A 107 19.17 -27.59 -1.11
CA LYS A 107 19.35 -29.00 -1.44
C LYS A 107 18.06 -29.72 -1.03
N PRO A 108 17.38 -30.45 -1.92
CA PRO A 108 16.39 -31.42 -1.48
C PRO A 108 17.11 -32.46 -0.64
N GLU A 109 16.65 -32.68 0.59
CA GLU A 109 17.07 -33.82 1.39
C GLU A 109 16.55 -35.10 0.71
N GLU A 110 17.46 -36.03 0.39
CA GLU A 110 17.13 -37.43 0.08
C GLU A 110 16.92 -38.22 1.38
#